data_AF-A0A9R0RBG6-F1
#
_entry.id   AF-A0A9R0RBG6-F1
#
_cell.length_a   1.000
_cell.length_b   1.000
_cell.length_c   1.000
_cell.angle_alpha   90.00
_cell.angle_beta   90.00
_cell.angle_gamma   90.00
#
_symmetry.space_group_name_H-M   'P 1'
#
loop_
_entity.id
_entity.type
_entity.pdbx_description
1 polymer ?
#
loop_
_entity_poly.entity_id
_entity_poly.type
_entity_poly.pdbx_seq_one_letter_code
_entity_poly.pdbx_strand_id
1 'polypeptide(L)'
;MVLLFVFFLLYQLVTRLGDAIATGTRDQAFDALVEELTSQFARSQQLLNSISGTLSSKSVTVEGQMQSLEETRQLLDQRKDLIAKYKSSVEDLLKGDPTR
;
A
#
# COMPACT_ATOMS: atom_id res chain seq x y z
N MET A 1 5.43 13.07 -3.12
CA MET A 1 6.28 14.16 -2.59
C MET A 1 7.71 13.69 -2.36
N VAL A 2 7.96 12.68 -1.50
CA VAL A 2 9.30 12.12 -1.26
C VAL A 2 9.99 11.58 -2.52
N LEU A 3 9.28 10.80 -3.35
CA LEU A 3 9.84 10.27 -4.60
C LEU A 3 10.28 11.37 -5.58
N LEU A 4 9.49 12.45 -5.67
CA LEU A 4 9.75 13.58 -6.55
C LEU A 4 10.96 14.40 -6.07
N PHE A 5 11.10 14.55 -4.75
CA PHE A 5 12.25 15.20 -4.12
C PHE A 5 13.55 14.43 -4.37
N VAL A 6 13.54 13.11 -4.17
CA VAL A 6 14.69 12.23 -4.45
C VAL A 6 15.09 12.31 -5.92
N PHE A 7 14.12 12.27 -6.83
CA PHE A 7 14.37 12.40 -8.26
C PHE A 7 15.06 13.73 -8.60
N PHE A 8 14.55 14.85 -8.09
CA PHE A 8 15.10 16.17 -8.38
C PHE A 8 16.52 16.34 -7.79
N LEU A 9 16.75 15.82 -6.58
CA LEU A 9 18.05 15.88 -5.91
C LEU A 9 19.11 15.06 -6.66
N LEU A 10 18.78 13.82 -7.06
CA LEU A 10 19.68 12.96 -7.84
C LEU A 10 19.94 13.53 -9.23
N TYR A 11 18.90 14.06 -9.88
CA TYR A 11 19.03 14.72 -11.17
C TYR A 11 20.04 15.86 -11.12
N GLN A 12 19.93 16.76 -10.12
CA GLN A 12 20.86 17.88 -9.96
C GLN A 12 22.32 17.43 -9.79
N LEU A 13 22.57 16.38 -9.00
CA LEU A 13 23.92 15.88 -8.77
C LEU A 13 24.51 15.20 -10.02
N VAL A 14 23.71 14.40 -10.72
CA VAL A 14 24.13 13.74 -11.97
C VAL A 14 24.42 14.77 -13.07
N THR A 15 23.61 15.83 -13.18
CA THR A 15 23.87 16.93 -14.12
C THR A 15 25.21 17.61 -13.82
N ARG A 16 25.49 17.95 -12.56
CA ARG A 16 26.78 18.53 -12.15
C ARG A 16 27.96 17.61 -12.45
N LEU A 17 27.77 16.31 -12.29
CA LEU A 17 28.79 15.31 -12.62
C LEU A 17 29.05 15.27 -14.13
N GLY A 18 27.99 15.32 -14.95
CA GLY A 18 28.08 15.42 -16.40
C GLY A 18 28.87 16.66 -16.86
N ASP A 19 28.59 17.81 -16.25
CA ASP A 19 29.31 19.07 -16.56
C ASP A 19 30.80 18.99 -16.18
N ALA A 20 31.13 18.39 -15.04
CA ALA A 20 32.51 18.20 -14.60
C ALA A 20 33.29 17.23 -15.54
N ILE A 21 32.63 16.19 -16.05
CA ILE A 21 33.20 15.28 -17.05
C ILE A 21 33.40 16.01 -18.39
N ALA A 22 32.41 16.77 -18.84
CA ALA A 22 32.43 17.49 -20.11
C ALA A 22 33.52 18.58 -20.14
N THR A 23 33.78 19.23 -19.01
CA THR A 23 34.85 20.22 -18.85
C THR A 23 36.24 19.61 -18.64
N GLY A 24 36.34 18.28 -18.50
CA GLY A 24 37.60 17.57 -18.34
C GLY A 24 38.22 17.71 -16.94
N THR A 25 37.48 18.24 -15.97
CA THR A 25 37.96 18.58 -14.63
C THR A 25 37.85 17.36 -13.71
N ARG A 26 38.75 16.38 -13.88
CA ARG A 26 38.94 15.29 -12.90
C ARG A 26 39.88 15.76 -11.79
N ASP A 27 39.39 16.62 -10.92
CA ASP A 27 40.10 17.06 -9.72
C ASP A 27 39.50 16.45 -8.44
N GLN A 28 40.01 16.85 -7.27
CA GLN A 28 39.50 16.38 -5.98
C GLN A 28 38.01 16.72 -5.74
N ALA A 29 37.47 17.76 -6.37
CA ALA A 29 36.05 18.10 -6.31
C ALA A 29 35.18 17.16 -7.15
N PHE A 30 35.72 16.60 -8.24
CA PHE A 30 35.05 15.52 -8.98
C PHE A 30 34.88 14.26 -8.12
N ASP A 31 35.94 13.84 -7.44
CA ASP A 31 35.89 12.67 -6.55
C ASP A 31 34.93 12.89 -5.37
N ALA A 32 34.92 14.10 -4.78
CA ALA A 32 33.96 14.47 -3.74
C ALA A 32 32.50 14.46 -4.25
N LEU A 33 32.27 14.87 -5.51
CA LEU A 33 30.95 14.86 -6.11
C LEU A 33 30.44 13.42 -6.37
N VAL A 34 31.34 12.52 -6.77
CA VAL A 34 31.03 11.08 -6.94
C VAL A 34 30.72 10.43 -5.58
N GLU A 35 31.46 10.78 -4.54
CA GLU A 35 31.21 10.29 -3.18
C GLU A 35 29.85 10.77 -2.65
N GLU A 36 29.52 12.06 -2.80
CA GLU A 36 28.22 12.62 -2.40
C GLU A 36 27.08 11.96 -3.20
N LEU A 37 27.26 11.74 -4.51
CA LEU A 37 26.25 11.05 -5.34
C LEU A 37 25.99 9.63 -4.82
N THR A 38 27.07 8.90 -4.52
CA THR A 38 27.00 7.52 -4.01
C THR A 38 26.30 7.48 -2.65
N SER A 39 26.64 8.39 -1.75
CA SER A 39 26.02 8.55 -0.43
C SER A 39 24.54 8.90 -0.53
N GLN A 40 24.17 9.83 -1.40
CA GLN A 40 22.77 10.23 -1.62
C GLN A 40 21.94 9.09 -2.24
N PHE A 41 22.51 8.31 -3.15
CA PHE A 41 21.86 7.14 -3.71
C PHE A 41 21.60 6.08 -2.64
N ALA A 42 22.59 5.79 -1.78
CA ALA A 42 22.45 4.84 -0.68
C ALA A 42 21.35 5.28 0.31
N ARG A 43 21.34 6.55 0.71
CA ARG A 43 20.31 7.12 1.59
C ARG A 43 18.92 7.07 0.96
N SER A 44 18.81 7.44 -0.31
CA SER A 44 17.55 7.40 -1.05
C SER A 44 17.01 5.98 -1.16
N GLN A 45 17.88 5.00 -1.44
CA GLN A 45 17.52 3.59 -1.51
C GLN A 45 17.05 3.06 -0.16
N GLN A 46 17.73 3.41 0.93
CA GLN A 46 17.30 3.05 2.28
C GLN A 46 15.92 3.62 2.61
N LEU A 47 15.68 4.90 2.31
CA LEU A 47 14.37 5.54 2.48
C LEU A 47 13.27 4.82 1.69
N LEU A 48 13.52 4.50 0.42
CA LEU A 48 12.58 3.75 -0.40
C LEU A 48 12.29 2.35 0.17
N ASN A 49 13.33 1.66 0.63
CA ASN A 49 13.18 0.35 1.29
C ASN A 49 12.37 0.45 2.59
N SER A 50 12.59 1.47 3.41
CA SER A 50 11.81 1.72 4.63
C SER A 50 10.35 2.06 4.32
N ILE A 51 10.09 2.87 3.28
CA ILE A 51 8.73 3.16 2.81
C ILE A 51 8.07 1.87 2.31
N SER A 52 8.77 1.08 1.51
CA SER A 52 8.28 -0.20 0.99
C SER A 52 7.95 -1.18 2.13
N GLY A 53 8.81 -1.29 3.13
CA GLY A 53 8.57 -2.12 4.32
C GLY A 53 7.39 -1.62 5.15
N THR A 54 7.24 -0.31 5.32
CA THR A 54 6.11 0.30 6.04
C THR A 54 4.80 0.09 5.30
N LEU A 55 4.81 0.27 3.96
CA LEU A 55 3.64 0.02 3.12
C LEU A 55 3.26 -1.45 3.16
N SER A 56 4.21 -2.37 3.01
CA SER A 56 3.97 -3.81 3.11
C SER A 56 3.41 -4.22 4.47
N SER A 57 3.85 -3.59 5.57
CA SER A 57 3.37 -3.89 6.93
C SER A 57 2.02 -3.24 7.27
N LYS A 58 1.63 -2.16 6.59
CA LYS A 58 0.35 -1.46 6.78
C LYS A 58 -0.67 -1.75 5.67
N SER A 59 -0.33 -2.60 4.70
CA SER A 59 -1.18 -2.90 3.56
C SER A 59 -2.32 -3.83 3.98
N VAL A 60 -3.34 -3.24 4.58
CA VAL A 60 -4.70 -3.68 4.27
C VAL A 60 -5.02 -2.98 2.94
N THR A 61 -4.89 -3.70 1.83
CA THR A 61 -5.22 -3.14 0.52
C THR A 61 -6.70 -2.77 0.51
N VAL A 62 -7.07 -1.69 -0.19
CA VAL A 62 -8.49 -1.31 -0.37
C VAL A 62 -9.30 -2.50 -0.90
N GLU A 63 -8.69 -3.28 -1.81
CA GLU A 63 -9.25 -4.53 -2.32
C GLU A 63 -9.46 -5.59 -1.23
N GLY A 64 -8.49 -5.78 -0.33
CA GLY A 64 -8.62 -6.72 0.79
C GLY A 64 -9.71 -6.31 1.78
N GLN A 65 -9.90 -5.01 2.02
CA GLN A 65 -11.03 -4.50 2.81
C GLN A 65 -12.36 -4.72 2.10
N MET A 66 -12.42 -4.45 0.79
CA MET A 66 -13.63 -4.67 0.00
C MET A 66 -14.03 -6.15 -0.01
N GLN A 67 -13.08 -7.06 -0.18
CA GLN A 67 -13.33 -8.49 -0.13
C GLN A 67 -13.88 -8.91 1.25
N SER A 68 -13.22 -8.51 2.34
CA SER A 68 -13.68 -8.85 3.70
C SER A 68 -15.07 -8.28 4.01
N LEU A 69 -15.37 -7.08 3.50
CA LEU A 69 -16.69 -6.46 3.63
C LEU A 69 -17.76 -7.26 2.88
N GLU A 70 -17.46 -7.70 1.66
CA GLU A 70 -18.37 -8.51 0.84
C GLU A 70 -18.66 -9.87 1.49
N GLU A 71 -17.63 -10.56 2.01
CA GLU A 71 -17.79 -11.82 2.75
C GLU A 71 -18.69 -11.63 4.00
N THR A 72 -18.46 -10.55 4.74
CA THR A 72 -19.28 -10.21 5.92
C THR A 72 -20.73 -9.91 5.53
N ARG A 73 -20.94 -9.23 4.40
CA ARG A 73 -22.27 -8.92 3.86
C ARG A 73 -23.01 -10.19 3.46
N GLN A 74 -22.35 -11.11 2.78
CA GLN A 74 -22.95 -12.40 2.39
C GLN A 74 -23.37 -13.22 3.61
N LEU A 75 -22.52 -13.29 4.64
CA LEU A 75 -22.86 -13.96 5.90
C LEU A 75 -24.06 -13.31 6.59
N LEU A 76 -24.17 -11.98 6.54
CA LEU A 76 -25.31 -11.26 7.10
C LEU A 76 -26.61 -11.60 6.36
N ASP A 77 -26.58 -11.65 5.04
CA ASP A 77 -27.75 -11.96 4.23
C ASP A 77 -28.18 -13.43 4.42
N GLN A 78 -27.23 -14.37 4.49
CA GLN A 78 -27.53 -15.76 4.87
C GLN A 78 -28.20 -15.88 6.25
N ARG A 79 -27.74 -15.10 7.24
CA ARG A 79 -28.36 -15.08 8.57
C ARG A 79 -29.78 -14.55 8.53
N LYS A 80 -30.05 -13.49 7.76
CA LYS A 80 -31.41 -12.95 7.60
C LYS A 80 -32.35 -13.97 6.98
N ASP A 81 -31.89 -14.70 5.96
CA ASP A 81 -32.69 -15.75 5.32
C ASP A 81 -33.03 -16.89 6.28
N LEU A 82 -32.06 -17.33 7.09
CA LEU A 82 -32.29 -18.35 8.11
C LEU A 82 -33.29 -17.87 9.18
N ILE A 83 -33.19 -16.61 9.61
CA ILE A 83 -34.15 -16.02 10.54
C ILE A 83 -35.55 -15.98 9.93
N ALA A 84 -35.67 -15.59 8.66
CA ALA A 84 -36.95 -15.57 7.96
C ALA A 84 -37.57 -16.97 7.84
N LYS A 85 -36.77 -17.98 7.47
CA LYS A 85 -37.20 -19.39 7.41
C LYS A 85 -37.66 -19.90 8.78
N TYR A 86 -36.86 -19.66 9.81
CA TYR A 86 -37.23 -20.04 11.18
C TYR A 86 -38.55 -19.40 11.62
N LYS A 87 -38.72 -18.10 11.35
CA LYS A 87 -39.96 -17.39 11.64
C LYS A 87 -41.15 -18.03 10.93
N SER A 88 -41.03 -18.34 9.64
CA SER A 88 -42.07 -19.04 8.88
C SER A 88 -42.40 -20.40 9.50
N SER A 89 -41.40 -21.22 9.82
CA SER A 89 -41.61 -22.54 10.42
C SER A 89 -42.30 -22.47 11.78
N VAL A 90 -41.99 -21.46 12.60
CA VAL A 90 -42.68 -21.22 13.88
C VAL A 90 -44.14 -20.82 13.64
N GLU A 91 -44.41 -19.92 12.69
CA GLU A 91 -45.77 -19.52 12.35
C GLU A 91 -46.60 -20.69 11.81
N ASP A 92 -46.00 -21.55 10.98
CA ASP A 92 -46.67 -22.73 10.43
C ASP A 92 -46.99 -23.77 11.52
N LEU A 93 -46.07 -23.98 12.47
CA LEU A 93 -46.32 -24.84 13.63
C LEU A 93 -47.47 -24.29 14.49
N LEU A 94 -47.51 -22.98 14.71
CA LEU A 94 -48.56 -22.33 15.51
C LEU A 94 -49.94 -22.41 14.82
N LYS A 95 -49.98 -22.31 13.49
CA LYS A 95 -51.21 -22.45 12.69
C LYS A 95 -51.64 -23.91 12.54
N GLY A 96 -50.69 -24.84 12.57
CA GLY A 96 -50.90 -26.27 12.49
C GLY A 96 -51.31 -26.94 13.80
N ASP A 97 -51.46 -26.18 14.89
CA ASP A 97 -51.98 -26.65 16.18
C ASP A 97 -53.48 -26.31 16.29
N PRO A 98 -54.40 -27.15 15.76
CA PRO A 98 -55.80 -27.05 16.09
C PRO A 98 -55.93 -27.49 17.55
N THR A 99 -56.29 -26.52 18.39
CA THR A 99 -56.75 -26.67 19.77
C THR A 99 -57.30 -28.07 20.03
N ARG A 100 -56.55 -28.87 20.79
CA ARG A 100 -57.07 -30.06 21.47
C ARG A 100 -57.74 -29.67 22.78
#